data_AF-A0A379ERQ5-F1
#
_entry.id   AF-A0A379ERQ5-F1
#
_cell.length_a   1.000
_cell.length_b   1.000
_cell.length_c   1.000
_cell.angle_alpha   90.00
_cell.angle_beta   90.00
_cell.angle_gamma   90.00
#
_symmetry.space_group_name_H-M   'P 1'
#
loop_
_entity.id
_entity.type
_entity.pdbx_description
1 polymer ?
#
loop_
_entity_poly.entity_id
_entity_poly.type
_entity_poly.pdbx_seq_one_letter_code
_entity_poly.pdbx_strand_id
1 'polypeptide(L)' 'MPLCPLVTKVHMQVARASRKGTKAILIGHEGHPEVEGTMGQYDNQEGGIFLVESVEILLS' A
#
# COMPACT_ATOMS: atom_id res chain seq x y z
N MET A 1 7.74 -10.29 10.55
CA MET A 1 7.09 -11.04 9.47
C MET A 1 5.62 -11.22 9.84
N PRO A 2 4.71 -10.36 9.38
CA PRO A 2 3.29 -10.57 9.66
C PRO A 2 2.82 -11.80 8.89
N LEU A 3 2.56 -12.89 9.61
CA LEU A 3 2.02 -14.17 9.10
C LEU A 3 0.49 -14.13 8.93
N CYS A 4 -0.13 -12.95 9.04
CA CYS A 4 -1.57 -12.79 8.93
C CYS A 4 -1.99 -12.91 7.45
N PRO A 5 -2.85 -13.88 7.08
CA PRO A 5 -3.28 -14.11 5.68
C PRO A 5 -3.88 -12.86 5.01
N LEU A 6 -4.42 -11.95 5.82
CA LEU A 6 -4.99 -10.68 5.35
C LEU A 6 -3.90 -9.74 4.82
N VAL A 7 -2.77 -9.62 5.52
CA VAL A 7 -1.64 -8.75 5.16
C VAL A 7 -0.94 -9.26 3.90
N THR A 8 -0.75 -10.58 3.81
CA THR A 8 -0.18 -11.23 2.61
C THR A 8 -1.01 -10.95 1.35
N LYS A 9 -2.35 -10.92 1.46
CA LYS A 9 -3.21 -10.54 0.32
C LYS A 9 -3.01 -9.10 -0.10
N VAL A 10 -2.90 -8.16 0.86
CA VAL A 10 -2.66 -6.75 0.57
C VAL A 10 -1.32 -6.58 -0.16
N HIS A 11 -0.25 -7.23 0.31
CA HIS A 11 1.06 -7.22 -0.34
C HIS A 11 0.98 -7.69 -1.80
N MET A 12 0.26 -8.78 -2.09
CA MET A 12 0.09 -9.29 -3.45
C MET A 12 -0.68 -8.32 -4.36
N GLN A 13 -1.72 -7.64 -3.85
CA GLN A 13 -2.48 -6.67 -4.63
C GLN A 13 -1.61 -5.45 -4.97
N VAL A 14 -0.82 -4.97 -4.01
CA VAL A 14 0.07 -3.82 -4.19
C VAL A 14 1.19 -4.12 -5.18
N ALA A 15 1.84 -5.29 -5.06
CA ALA A 15 2.83 -5.74 -6.04
C ALA A 15 2.23 -5.87 -7.46
N ARG A 16 0.98 -6.31 -7.58
CA ARG A 16 0.27 -6.40 -8.86
C ARG A 16 -0.06 -5.01 -9.44
N ALA A 17 -0.49 -4.06 -8.61
CA ALA A 17 -0.74 -2.69 -9.03
C ALA A 17 0.55 -2.01 -9.51
N SER A 18 1.65 -2.23 -8.79
CA SER A 18 3.00 -1.80 -9.17
C SER A 18 3.38 -2.34 -10.56
N ARG A 19 3.25 -3.65 -10.80
CA ARG A 19 3.56 -4.25 -12.11
C ARG A 19 2.70 -3.70 -13.26
N LYS A 20 1.51 -3.20 -12.98
CA LYS A 20 0.61 -2.59 -13.97
C LYS A 20 0.82 -1.09 -14.14
N GLY A 21 1.70 -0.45 -13.37
CA GLY A 21 1.85 1.01 -13.36
C GLY A 21 0.57 1.74 -12.93
N THR A 22 -0.29 1.07 -12.16
CA THR A 22 -1.58 1.64 -11.74
C THR A 22 -1.43 2.27 -10.36
N LYS A 23 -2.00 3.46 -10.17
CA LYS A 23 -2.04 4.12 -8.86
C LYS A 23 -2.75 3.23 -7.83
N ALA A 24 -2.16 3.12 -6.64
CA ALA A 24 -2.71 2.36 -5.53
C ALA A 24 -2.94 3.29 -4.34
N ILE A 25 -4.04 3.09 -3.61
CA ILE A 25 -4.31 3.78 -2.35
C ILE A 25 -4.32 2.72 -1.26
N LEU A 26 -3.42 2.87 -0.29
CA LEU A 26 -3.33 2.03 0.89
C LEU A 26 -3.98 2.78 2.04
N ILE A 27 -4.99 2.18 2.67
CA ILE A 27 -5.62 2.76 3.87
C ILE A 27 -5.00 2.09 5.08
N GLY A 28 -4.37 2.87 5.95
CA GLY A 28 -3.67 2.35 7.11
C GLY A 28 -3.01 3.46 7.92
N HIS A 29 -2.48 3.09 9.09
CA HIS A 29 -1.78 4.03 9.95
C HIS A 29 -0.28 4.01 9.66
N GLU A 30 0.32 5.19 9.52
CA GLU A 30 1.76 5.33 9.42
C GLU A 30 2.46 4.75 10.67
N GLY A 31 3.62 4.11 10.48
CA GLY A 31 4.39 3.51 11.58
C GLY A 31 3.99 2.08 11.98
N HIS A 32 2.99 1.48 11.34
CA HIS A 32 2.77 0.03 11.47
C HIS A 32 3.72 -0.75 10.54
N PRO A 33 4.40 -1.82 11.03
CA PRO A 33 5.34 -2.60 10.22
C PRO A 33 4.68 -3.29 9.02
N GLU A 34 3.36 -3.46 9.06
CA GLU A 34 2.55 -4.00 7.96
C GLU A 34 2.39 -2.99 6.80
N VAL A 35 2.28 -1.70 7.11
CA VAL A 35 2.17 -0.62 6.13
C VAL A 35 3.50 -0.38 5.43
N GLU A 36 4.60 -0.32 6.21
CA GLU A 36 5.95 -0.21 5.65
C GLU A 36 6.28 -1.38 4.72
N GLY A 37 5.94 -2.60 5.16
CA GLY A 37 6.12 -3.80 4.34
C GLY A 37 5.31 -3.76 3.04
N THR A 38 4.10 -3.22 3.08
CA THR A 38 3.21 -3.09 1.91
C THR A 38 3.70 -2.03 0.94
N MET A 39 4.08 -0.85 1.43
CA MET A 39 4.61 0.24 0.58
C MET A 39 5.93 -0.17 -0.10
N GLY A 40 6.77 -0.94 0.59
CA GLY A 40 7.99 -1.51 0.02
C GLY A 40 7.78 -2.56 -1.07
N GLN A 41 6.55 -3.05 -1.30
CA GLN A 41 6.24 -3.94 -2.44
C GLN A 41 5.91 -3.16 -3.72
N TYR A 42 5.85 -1.83 -3.65
CA TYR A 42 5.56 -0.96 -4.78
C TYR A 42 6.86 -0.32 -5.28
N ASP A 43 7.31 -0.71 -6.47
CA ASP A 43 8.62 -0.31 -7.04
C ASP A 43 8.47 0.49 -8.34
N ASN A 44 7.25 0.62 -8.86
CA ASN A 44 7.02 1.30 -10.14
C ASN A 44 6.94 2.81 -9.95
N GLN A 45 7.78 3.56 -10.65
CA GLN A 45 7.84 5.02 -10.60
C GLN A 45 6.80 5.73 -11.50
N GLU A 46 6.25 5.05 -12.51
CA GLU A 46 5.16 5.58 -13.35
C GLU A 46 3.81 5.53 -12.62
N GLY A 47 3.64 4.55 -11.74
CA GLY A 47 2.52 4.47 -10.81
C GLY A 47 2.90 5.08 -9.46
N GLY A 48 1.90 5.39 -8.63
CA GLY A 48 2.14 5.90 -7.27
C GLY A 48 1.31 5.13 -6.24
N ILE A 49 1.87 4.92 -5.06
CA ILE A 49 1.14 4.43 -3.89
C ILE A 49 0.94 5.58 -2.89
N PHE A 50 -0.29 5.77 -2.42
CA PHE A 50 -0.66 6.79 -1.44
C PHE A 50 -1.14 6.13 -0.16
N LEU A 51 -0.59 6.53 0.99
CA LEU A 51 -1.09 6.12 2.29
C LEU A 51 -2.17 7.12 2.75
N VAL A 52 -3.33 6.60 3.16
CA VAL A 52 -4.45 7.39 3.67
C VAL A 52 -4.86 6.83 5.03
N GLU A 53 -4.66 7.60 6.09
CA GLU A 53 -5.03 7.21 7.47
C GLU A 53 -6.41 7.71 7.89
N SER A 54 -6.95 8.73 7.22
CA SER A 54 -8.21 9.36 7.57
C SER A 54 -8.88 10.01 6.36
N VAL A 55 -10.22 10.10 6.39
CA VAL A 55 -11.03 10.67 5.30
C VAL A 55 -10.68 12.14 5.05
N GLU A 56 -10.16 12.83 6.06
CA GLU A 56 -9.68 14.21 5.98
C GLU A 56 -8.56 14.39 4.94
N ILE A 57 -7.76 13.35 4.67
CA ILE A 57 -6.66 13.38 3.70
C ILE A 57 -7.16 13.29 2.25
N LEU A 58 -8.36 12.76 1.99
CA LEU A 58 -8.90 12.61 0.63
C LEU A 58 -9.50 13.90 0.05
N LEU A 59 -9.62 14.96 0.85
CA LEU A 59 -10.30 16.21 0.50
C LEU A 59 -9.39 17.44 0.38
N SER A 60 -8.07 17.28 0.58
CA SER A 60 -7.04 18.32 0.35
C SER A 60 -6.20 18.01 -0.88
#